data_AF-Q5DBX0-F1
#
_entry.id   AF-Q5DBX0-F1
#
_cell.length_a   1.000
_cell.length_b   1.000
_cell.length_c   1.000
_cell.angle_alpha   90.00
_cell.angle_beta   90.00
_cell.angle_gamma   90.00
#
_symmetry.space_group_name_H-M   'P 1'
#
loop_
_entity.id
_entity.type
_entity.pdbx_description
1 polymer ?
#
loop_
_entity_poly.entity_id
_entity_poly.type
_entity_poly.pdbx_seq_one_letter_code
_entity_poly.pdbx_strand_id
1 'polypeptide(L)'
;MDRDLVHRQTAMTAVAHMALGVYGFGCEDALVHLLNVVWPNVLETSPHVIQAFMFCIEGLRVALGPNKVLQYCLQGLFHPARKVRDMMWKVYNTIYIGNQDGLVYGFPRIPDEQNHTYIRHELSYIL
;
A
#
# COMPACT_ATOMS: atom_id res chain seq x y z
N MET A 1 -16.03 10.00 10.71
CA MET A 1 -16.22 11.39 11.21
C MET A 1 -14.83 11.94 11.49
N ASP A 2 -14.29 12.76 10.60
CA ASP A 2 -12.98 13.40 10.78
C ASP A 2 -13.11 14.51 11.81
N ARG A 3 -12.43 14.37 12.95
CA ARG A 3 -12.49 15.37 14.05
C ARG A 3 -11.49 16.51 13.87
N ASP A 4 -10.22 16.22 13.59
CA ASP A 4 -9.19 17.22 13.20
C ASP A 4 -7.93 16.52 12.60
N LEU A 5 -6.94 17.31 12.16
CA LEU A 5 -5.69 16.78 11.59
C LEU A 5 -4.81 16.07 12.61
N VAL A 6 -4.80 16.53 13.87
CA VAL A 6 -3.91 16.01 14.92
C VAL A 6 -4.36 14.62 15.36
N HIS A 7 -5.66 14.41 15.58
CA HIS A 7 -6.21 13.10 15.92
C HIS A 7 -5.93 12.10 14.82
N ARG A 8 -6.04 12.49 13.54
CA ARG A 8 -5.69 11.62 12.42
C ARG A 8 -4.22 11.26 12.40
N GLN A 9 -3.34 12.22 12.63
CA GLN A 9 -1.90 11.99 12.72
C GLN A 9 -1.58 10.99 13.85
N THR A 10 -2.05 11.26 15.07
CA THR A 10 -1.79 10.41 16.23
C THR A 10 -2.43 9.02 16.06
N ALA A 11 -3.63 8.94 15.48
CA ALA A 11 -4.28 7.66 15.19
C ALA A 11 -3.49 6.84 14.18
N MET A 12 -2.99 7.43 13.08
CA MET A 12 -2.17 6.71 12.11
C MET A 12 -0.85 6.23 12.72
N THR A 13 -0.20 7.03 13.56
CA THR A 13 0.99 6.60 14.30
C THR A 13 0.68 5.45 15.25
N ALA A 14 -0.46 5.49 15.95
CA ALA A 14 -0.90 4.39 16.82
C ALA A 14 -1.17 3.11 16.02
N VAL A 15 -1.85 3.21 14.86
CA VAL A 15 -2.08 2.06 13.96
C VAL A 15 -0.76 1.49 13.47
N ALA A 16 0.23 2.32 13.13
CA ALA A 16 1.56 1.86 12.73
C ALA A 16 2.22 1.00 13.82
N HIS A 17 2.23 1.48 15.06
CA HIS A 17 2.82 0.76 16.19
C HIS A 17 2.03 -0.52 16.51
N MET A 18 0.69 -0.49 16.43
CA MET A 18 -0.12 -1.70 16.60
C MET A 18 0.21 -2.73 15.53
N ALA A 19 0.25 -2.34 14.25
CA ALA A 19 0.57 -3.23 13.13
C ALA A 19 1.94 -3.90 13.31
N LEU A 20 2.96 -3.12 13.70
CA LEU A 20 4.30 -3.66 13.96
C LEU A 20 4.32 -4.57 15.20
N GLY A 21 3.57 -4.23 16.25
CA GLY A 21 3.52 -5.00 17.50
C GLY A 21 2.78 -6.34 17.37
N VAL A 22 1.80 -6.43 16.47
CA VAL A 22 1.00 -7.66 16.25
C VAL A 22 1.38 -8.41 14.97
N TYR A 23 2.53 -8.08 14.37
CA TYR A 23 3.04 -8.82 13.21
C TYR A 23 3.22 -10.31 13.52
N GLY A 24 2.62 -11.16 12.69
CA GLY A 24 2.71 -12.63 12.82
C GLY A 24 1.76 -13.24 13.86
N PHE A 25 0.86 -12.46 14.46
CA PHE A 25 -0.10 -12.94 15.47
C PHE A 25 -1.52 -13.19 14.92
N GLY A 26 -1.73 -13.16 13.60
CA GLY A 26 -3.02 -13.51 12.99
C GLY A 26 -4.10 -12.42 13.12
N CYS A 27 -3.70 -11.13 13.14
CA CYS A 27 -4.61 -9.98 13.27
C CYS A 27 -4.86 -9.25 11.94
N GLU A 28 -4.69 -9.92 10.80
CA GLU A 28 -4.72 -9.30 9.47
C GLU A 28 -6.10 -8.71 9.14
N ASP A 29 -7.18 -9.30 9.65
CA ASP A 29 -8.56 -8.84 9.45
C ASP A 29 -8.81 -7.45 10.07
N ALA A 30 -8.43 -7.29 11.34
CA ALA A 30 -8.52 -6.04 12.07
C ALA A 30 -7.61 -4.96 11.46
N LEU A 31 -6.40 -5.35 11.04
CA LEU A 31 -5.46 -4.43 10.41
C LEU A 31 -5.91 -4.00 9.00
N VAL A 32 -6.55 -4.87 8.21
CA VAL A 32 -7.19 -4.48 6.94
C VAL A 32 -8.35 -3.52 7.20
N HIS A 33 -9.14 -3.76 8.25
CA HIS A 33 -10.19 -2.81 8.63
C HIS A 33 -9.61 -1.42 8.94
N LEU A 34 -8.52 -1.35 9.70
CA LEU A 34 -7.83 -0.09 9.97
C LEU A 34 -7.22 0.54 8.72
N LEU A 35 -6.67 -0.26 7.81
CA LEU A 35 -6.16 0.22 6.51
C LEU A 35 -7.26 0.95 5.72
N ASN A 36 -8.49 0.45 5.72
CA ASN A 36 -9.61 1.10 5.05
C ASN A 36 -9.96 2.49 5.63
N VAL A 37 -9.71 2.69 6.92
CA VAL A 37 -9.92 3.98 7.60
C VAL A 37 -8.74 4.92 7.39
N VAL A 38 -7.52 4.38 7.27
CA VAL A 38 -6.29 5.15 7.03
C VAL A 38 -6.18 5.61 5.58
N TRP A 39 -6.55 4.77 4.61
CA TRP A 39 -6.34 5.01 3.17
C TRP A 39 -6.92 6.33 2.63
N PRO A 40 -8.10 6.83 3.05
CA PRO A 40 -8.62 8.13 2.62
C PRO A 40 -7.69 9.33 2.88
N ASN A 41 -6.76 9.20 3.85
CA ASN A 41 -5.81 10.26 4.20
C ASN A 41 -4.64 10.39 3.20
N VAL A 42 -4.59 9.54 2.18
CA VAL A 42 -3.50 9.51 1.19
C VAL A 42 -3.35 10.84 0.43
N LEU A 43 -4.42 11.60 0.22
CA LEU A 43 -4.37 12.88 -0.52
C LEU A 43 -4.26 14.13 0.38
N GLU A 44 -3.93 13.95 1.65
CA GLU A 44 -3.72 15.04 2.60
C GLU A 44 -2.52 15.91 2.19
N THR A 45 -2.52 17.19 2.58
CA THR A 45 -1.45 18.14 2.19
C THR A 45 -0.49 18.46 3.33
N SER A 46 -0.92 18.26 4.59
CA SER A 46 -0.09 18.52 5.76
C SER A 46 1.13 17.59 5.81
N PRO A 47 2.37 18.11 5.87
CA PRO A 47 3.58 17.27 5.89
C PRO A 47 3.61 16.25 7.03
N HIS A 48 3.18 16.65 8.24
CA HIS A 48 3.19 15.78 9.40
C HIS A 48 2.18 14.63 9.28
N VAL A 49 1.02 14.90 8.68
CA VAL A 49 -0.02 13.88 8.46
C VAL A 49 0.41 12.92 7.36
N ILE A 50 1.01 13.43 6.27
CA ILE A 50 1.58 12.58 5.21
C ILE A 50 2.69 11.68 5.78
N GLN A 51 3.56 12.20 6.64
CA GLN A 51 4.62 11.39 7.25
C GLN A 51 4.03 10.28 8.14
N ALA A 52 3.02 10.61 8.97
CA ALA A 52 2.33 9.61 9.78
C ALA A 52 1.58 8.57 8.92
N PHE A 53 0.97 8.99 7.82
CA PHE A 53 0.36 8.10 6.84
C PHE A 53 1.39 7.13 6.25
N MET A 54 2.53 7.64 5.75
CA MET A 54 3.57 6.79 5.17
C MET A 54 4.15 5.80 6.19
N PHE A 55 4.34 6.23 7.45
CA PHE A 55 4.76 5.34 8.53
C PHE A 55 3.73 4.24 8.83
N CYS A 56 2.44 4.60 8.85
CA CYS A 56 1.35 3.64 9.02
C CYS A 56 1.30 2.61 7.88
N ILE A 57 1.45 3.07 6.63
CA ILE A 57 1.50 2.19 5.46
C ILE A 57 2.69 1.21 5.54
N GLU A 58 3.85 1.67 6.02
CA GLU A 58 5.02 0.80 6.19
C GLU A 58 4.80 -0.27 7.27
N GLY A 59 4.21 0.10 8.41
CA GLY A 59 3.84 -0.86 9.46
C GLY A 59 2.80 -1.87 8.98
N LEU A 60 1.76 -1.41 8.29
CA LEU A 60 0.72 -2.26 7.72
C LEU A 60 1.26 -3.17 6.60
N ARG A 61 2.25 -2.71 5.82
CA ARG A 61 2.93 -3.54 4.81
C ARG A 61 3.66 -4.73 5.45
N VAL A 62 4.31 -4.53 6.60
CA VAL A 62 4.96 -5.63 7.35
C VAL A 62 3.90 -6.60 7.84
N ALA A 63 2.84 -6.08 8.47
CA ALA A 63 1.82 -6.89 9.11
C ALA A 63 0.91 -7.66 8.14
N LEU A 64 0.44 -7.01 7.08
CA LEU A 64 -0.49 -7.57 6.08
C LEU A 64 0.22 -8.21 4.89
N GLY A 65 1.52 -7.98 4.74
CA GLY A 65 2.29 -8.29 3.56
C GLY A 65 2.21 -7.21 2.46
N PRO A 66 3.20 -7.17 1.55
CA PRO A 66 3.31 -6.13 0.54
C PRO A 66 2.17 -6.15 -0.49
N ASN A 67 1.59 -7.32 -0.76
CA ASN A 67 0.59 -7.48 -1.81
C ASN A 67 -0.77 -6.92 -1.47
N LYS A 68 -1.17 -6.93 -0.19
CA LYS A 68 -2.39 -6.26 0.24
C LYS A 68 -2.28 -4.76 0.02
N VAL A 69 -1.16 -4.14 0.38
CA VAL A 69 -0.95 -2.72 0.16
C VAL A 69 -0.81 -2.40 -1.34
N LEU A 70 -0.15 -3.28 -2.12
CA LEU A 70 -0.07 -3.16 -3.58
C LEU A 70 -1.47 -3.08 -4.22
N GLN A 71 -2.41 -3.94 -3.80
CA GLN A 71 -3.78 -3.95 -4.34
C GLN A 71 -4.51 -2.59 -4.18
N TYR A 72 -4.25 -1.87 -3.08
CA TYR A 72 -4.81 -0.54 -2.86
C TYR A 72 -4.09 0.52 -3.71
N CYS A 73 -2.78 0.35 -3.91
CA CYS A 73 -1.95 1.27 -4.69
C CYS A 73 -2.18 1.19 -6.21
N LEU A 74 -2.42 -0.02 -6.74
CA LEU A 74 -2.54 -0.28 -8.19
C LEU A 74 -3.54 0.63 -8.91
N GLN A 75 -4.67 0.94 -8.26
CA GLN A 75 -5.72 1.79 -8.84
C GLN A 75 -5.23 3.23 -9.15
N GLY A 76 -4.23 3.68 -8.41
CA GLY A 76 -3.73 5.05 -8.45
C GLY A 76 -2.44 5.27 -9.24
N LEU A 77 -1.71 4.19 -9.58
CA LEU A 77 -0.39 4.28 -10.24
C LEU A 77 -0.44 4.96 -11.62
N PHE A 78 -1.43 4.58 -12.44
CA PHE A 78 -1.63 5.12 -13.79
C PHE A 78 -2.84 6.05 -13.90
N HIS A 79 -3.31 6.59 -12.77
CA HIS A 79 -4.45 7.48 -12.73
C HIS A 79 -4.21 8.75 -13.58
N PRO A 80 -5.19 9.32 -14.32
CA PRO A 80 -4.97 10.49 -15.18
C PRO A 80 -4.53 11.76 -14.44
N ALA A 81 -4.98 11.94 -13.20
CA ALA A 81 -4.59 13.08 -12.36
C ALA A 81 -3.18 12.93 -11.79
N ARG A 82 -2.30 13.91 -12.07
CA ARG A 82 -0.91 13.94 -11.59
C ARG A 82 -0.82 13.84 -10.06
N LYS A 83 -1.64 14.60 -9.34
CA LYS A 83 -1.65 14.63 -7.87
C LYS A 83 -1.87 13.24 -7.24
N VAL A 84 -2.70 12.42 -7.88
CA VAL A 84 -2.96 11.03 -7.42
C VAL A 84 -1.73 10.17 -7.69
N ARG A 85 -1.18 10.23 -8.91
CA ARG A 85 0.02 9.46 -9.28
C ARG A 85 1.20 9.77 -8.38
N ASP A 86 1.49 11.04 -8.12
CA ASP A 86 2.64 11.45 -7.31
C ASP A 86 2.64 10.77 -5.93
N MET A 87 1.46 10.67 -5.29
CA MET A 87 1.34 9.99 -4.01
C MET A 87 1.36 8.46 -4.14
N MET A 88 0.72 7.90 -5.16
CA MET A 88 0.63 6.45 -5.34
C MET A 88 1.98 5.85 -5.70
N TRP A 89 2.76 6.53 -6.55
CA TRP A 89 4.15 6.18 -6.81
C TRP A 89 5.02 6.30 -5.57
N LYS A 90 4.77 7.30 -4.70
CA LYS A 90 5.47 7.40 -3.41
C LYS A 90 5.20 6.19 -2.52
N VAL A 91 3.94 5.77 -2.39
CA VAL A 91 3.55 4.56 -1.64
C VAL A 91 4.16 3.30 -2.26
N TYR A 92 4.08 3.15 -3.58
CA TYR A 92 4.67 2.03 -4.31
C TYR A 92 6.17 1.92 -4.07
N ASN A 93 6.90 3.03 -4.15
CA ASN A 93 8.35 3.04 -3.91
C ASN A 93 8.70 2.56 -2.50
N THR A 94 7.94 2.97 -1.49
CA THR A 94 8.12 2.49 -0.11
C THR A 94 7.90 0.98 0.00
N ILE A 95 6.85 0.44 -0.64
CA ILE A 95 6.56 -1.00 -0.61
C ILE A 95 7.64 -1.79 -1.37
N TYR A 96 8.05 -1.28 -2.53
CA TYR A 96 9.06 -1.89 -3.40
C TYR A 96 10.41 -2.00 -2.69
N ILE A 97 10.87 -0.93 -2.04
CA ILE A 97 12.11 -0.94 -1.24
C ILE A 97 11.98 -1.92 -0.06
N GLY A 98 10.82 -1.99 0.58
CA GLY A 98 10.63 -2.77 1.80
C GLY A 98 10.51 -4.29 1.62
N ASN A 99 10.03 -4.78 0.47
CA ASN A 99 9.98 -6.21 0.14
C ASN A 99 9.75 -6.43 -1.37
N GLN A 100 10.79 -6.20 -2.17
CA GLN A 100 10.72 -6.33 -3.63
C GLN A 100 10.35 -7.76 -4.08
N ASP A 101 10.99 -8.78 -3.50
CA ASP A 101 10.78 -10.17 -3.90
C ASP A 101 9.35 -10.65 -3.60
N GLY A 102 8.80 -10.19 -2.47
CA GLY A 102 7.41 -10.45 -2.08
C GLY A 102 6.36 -9.85 -3.03
N LEU A 103 6.73 -8.94 -3.93
CA LEU A 103 5.80 -8.36 -4.92
C LEU A 103 5.65 -9.22 -6.19
N VAL A 104 6.62 -10.10 -6.47
CA VAL A 104 6.67 -10.85 -7.75
C VAL A 104 5.37 -11.62 -8.00
N TYR A 105 4.82 -12.27 -6.97
CA TYR A 105 3.56 -13.02 -7.07
C TYR A 105 2.30 -12.14 -6.93
N GLY A 106 2.43 -10.87 -6.56
CA GLY A 106 1.29 -9.95 -6.41
C GLY A 106 1.03 -9.07 -7.64
N PHE A 107 1.96 -8.96 -8.58
CA PHE A 107 1.76 -8.15 -9.79
C PHE A 107 0.63 -8.70 -10.66
N PRO A 108 -0.29 -7.84 -11.14
CA PRO A 108 -1.38 -8.27 -12.01
C PRO A 108 -0.85 -8.76 -13.35
N ARG A 109 -1.59 -9.65 -14.00
CA ARG A 109 -1.30 -10.08 -15.36
C ARG A 109 -1.72 -8.97 -16.33
N ILE A 110 -0.76 -8.46 -17.09
CA ILE A 110 -0.98 -7.48 -18.16
C ILE A 110 -0.95 -8.25 -19.49
N PRO A 111 -1.98 -8.15 -20.35
CA PRO A 111 -1.98 -8.82 -21.65
C PRO A 111 -0.94 -8.19 -22.58
N ASP A 112 -0.45 -8.99 -23.52
CA ASP A 112 0.49 -8.51 -24.53
C ASP A 112 -0.18 -7.47 -25.45
N GLU A 113 0.64 -6.54 -25.95
CA GLU A 113 0.26 -5.59 -26.99
C GLU A 113 0.96 -5.95 -28.31
N GLN A 114 0.52 -5.36 -29.43
CA GLN A 114 1.05 -5.69 -30.77
C GLN A 114 2.58 -5.60 -30.85
N ASN A 115 3.19 -4.67 -30.11
CA ASN A 115 4.63 -4.40 -30.15
C ASN A 115 5.39 -4.89 -28.91
N HIS A 116 4.71 -5.41 -27.88
CA HIS A 116 5.32 -5.70 -26.58
C HIS A 116 4.75 -6.96 -25.93
N THR A 117 5.64 -7.84 -25.46
CA THR A 117 5.29 -8.99 -24.62
C THR A 117 5.39 -8.60 -23.15
N TYR A 118 4.27 -8.60 -22.45
CA TYR A 118 4.14 -8.25 -21.02
C TYR A 118 3.81 -9.47 -20.15
N ILE A 119 3.37 -10.59 -20.74
CA ILE A 119 3.04 -11.81 -20.00
C ILE A 119 4.33 -12.51 -19.51
N ARG A 120 4.29 -12.96 -18.25
CA ARG A 120 5.32 -13.81 -17.63
C ARG A 120 4.94 -15.28 -17.81
N HIS A 121 5.43 -15.90 -18.88
CA HIS A 121 5.02 -17.24 -19.30
C HIS A 121 5.44 -18.34 -18.31
N GLU A 122 6.58 -18.16 -17.64
CA GLU A 122 7.19 -19.09 -16.70
C GLU A 122 6.27 -19.36 -15.50
N LEU A 123 5.48 -18.37 -15.08
CA LEU A 123 4.51 -18.50 -14.00
C LEU A 123 3.26 -19.30 -14.37
N SER A 124 3.10 -19.67 -15.64
CA SER A 124 1.94 -20.42 -16.16
C SER A 124 2.22 -21.90 -16.39
N TYR A 125 3.43 -22.38 -16.10
CA TYR A 125 3.75 -23.80 -16.23
C TYR A 125 2.97 -24.62 -15.20
N ILE A 126 2.33 -25.68 -15.68
CA ILE A 126 1.66 -26.70 -14.87
C ILE A 126 2.34 -28.01 -15.25
N LEU A 127 2.97 -28.66 -14.28
CA LEU A 127 3.64 -29.95 -14.45
C LEU A 127 2.68 -31.11 -14.13
#